data_AF-A0A525JPA4-F1
#
_entry.id   AF-A0A525JPA4-F1
#
_cell.length_a   1.000
_cell.length_b   1.000
_cell.length_c   1.000
_cell.angle_alpha   90.00
_cell.angle_beta   90.00
_cell.angle_gamma   90.00
#
_symmetry.space_group_name_H-M   'P 1'
#
loop_
_entity.id
_entity.type
_entity.pdbx_description
1 polymer ?
#
loop_
_entity_poly.entity_id
_entity_poly.type
_entity_poly.pdbx_seq_one_letter_code
_entity_poly.pdbx_strand_id
1 'polypeptide(L)'
;MTFIKSGRRLALGLAAALAFAAPALAQSYDGDWAGALSAGGQTLHLVLHVKTENGQATAVLNSLDQGASIPASAVKTEGGQVSILFMQVGGEFVGRLSDDGKTLTGSWSQGATMPPTLTKK
;
A
#
# COMPACT_ATOMS: atom_id res chain seq x y z
N MET A 1 68.39 -43.42 12.06
CA MET A 1 66.95 -43.74 11.95
C MET A 1 66.17 -42.44 12.16
N THR A 2 65.65 -41.81 11.11
CA THR A 2 64.21 -41.87 10.70
C THR A 2 63.46 -40.66 11.26
N PHE A 3 62.73 -39.78 10.56
CA PHE A 3 62.34 -39.53 9.17
C PHE A 3 61.90 -38.04 9.08
N ILE A 4 62.06 -37.41 7.92
CA ILE A 4 61.42 -36.15 7.54
C ILE A 4 59.93 -36.41 7.23
N LYS A 5 59.00 -35.53 7.63
CA LYS A 5 57.78 -35.28 6.83
C LYS A 5 57.17 -33.90 7.04
N SER A 6 57.10 -33.20 5.92
CA SER A 6 56.37 -31.98 5.60
C SER A 6 54.85 -32.16 5.65
N GLY A 7 54.10 -31.07 5.89
CA GLY A 7 52.64 -31.09 5.84
C GLY A 7 51.96 -29.73 5.93
N ARG A 8 51.80 -29.06 4.77
CA ARG A 8 50.71 -28.16 4.32
C ARG A 8 50.18 -27.06 5.26
N ARG A 9 50.36 -25.82 4.79
CA ARG A 9 49.62 -24.60 5.15
C ARG A 9 48.13 -24.77 4.80
N LEU A 10 47.23 -24.34 5.69
CA LEU A 10 45.83 -24.09 5.36
C LEU A 10 45.58 -22.60 5.60
N ALA A 11 45.49 -21.84 4.50
CA ALA A 11 44.91 -20.50 4.52
C ALA A 11 43.39 -20.66 4.50
N LEU A 12 42.70 -20.15 5.52
CA LEU A 12 41.25 -20.11 5.56
C LEU A 12 40.79 -18.82 4.88
N GLY A 13 40.17 -18.95 3.71
CA GLY A 13 39.66 -17.83 2.92
C GLY A 13 38.45 -17.17 3.57
N LEU A 14 38.45 -15.85 3.59
CA LEU A 14 37.33 -15.01 4.01
C LEU A 14 36.28 -15.02 2.89
N ALA A 15 35.16 -15.73 3.09
CA ALA A 15 34.03 -15.67 2.16
C ALA A 15 33.23 -14.38 2.42
N ALA A 16 33.33 -13.42 1.51
CA ALA A 16 32.49 -12.22 1.52
C ALA A 16 31.09 -12.58 1.02
N ALA A 17 30.09 -12.53 1.90
CA ALA A 17 28.69 -12.65 1.53
C ALA A 17 28.21 -11.33 0.89
N LEU A 18 28.01 -11.36 -0.43
CA LEU A 18 27.32 -10.28 -1.15
C LEU A 18 25.82 -10.36 -0.81
N ALA A 19 25.36 -9.54 0.12
CA ALA A 19 23.94 -9.33 0.33
C ALA A 19 23.35 -8.61 -0.88
N PHE A 20 22.57 -9.32 -1.70
CA PHE A 20 21.73 -8.70 -2.71
C PHE A 20 20.64 -7.89 -2.01
N ALA A 21 20.77 -6.56 -2.01
CA ALA A 21 19.66 -5.68 -1.69
C ALA A 21 18.67 -5.75 -2.86
N ALA A 22 17.56 -6.48 -2.68
CA ALA A 22 16.45 -6.40 -3.61
C ALA A 22 15.92 -4.94 -3.62
N PRO A 23 15.58 -4.36 -4.78
CA PRO A 23 14.90 -3.08 -4.79
C PRO A 23 13.61 -3.23 -4.00
N ALA A 24 13.46 -2.45 -2.93
CA ALA A 24 12.16 -2.26 -2.31
C ALA A 24 11.26 -1.68 -3.38
N LEU A 25 10.39 -2.50 -3.97
CA LEU A 25 9.33 -2.00 -4.83
C LEU A 25 8.56 -1.00 -3.97
N ALA A 26 8.68 0.29 -4.28
CA ALA A 26 7.85 1.29 -3.63
C ALA A 26 6.40 0.86 -3.87
N GLN A 27 5.71 0.48 -2.80
CA GLN A 27 4.32 0.05 -2.85
C GLN A 27 3.49 1.18 -3.44
N SER A 28 3.04 1.01 -4.68
CA SER A 28 2.28 2.03 -5.39
C SER A 28 0.79 1.92 -5.08
N TYR A 29 0.22 3.04 -4.64
CA TYR A 29 -1.21 3.19 -4.42
C TYR A 29 -1.94 3.65 -5.69
N ASP A 30 -1.22 4.00 -6.75
CA ASP A 30 -1.83 4.45 -8.00
C ASP A 30 -2.68 3.34 -8.62
N GLY A 31 -3.81 3.76 -9.19
CA GLY A 31 -4.77 2.87 -9.84
C GLY A 31 -6.21 3.14 -9.40
N ASP A 32 -7.09 2.30 -9.94
CA ASP A 32 -8.52 2.32 -9.63
C ASP A 32 -8.85 1.19 -8.66
N TRP A 33 -9.48 1.54 -7.55
CA TRP A 33 -9.77 0.63 -6.44
C TRP A 33 -11.27 0.54 -6.24
N ALA A 34 -11.84 -0.65 -6.43
CA ALA A 34 -13.27 -0.86 -6.35
C ALA A 34 -13.65 -1.70 -5.12
N GLY A 35 -14.76 -1.36 -4.48
CA GLY A 35 -15.28 -2.14 -3.36
C GLY A 35 -16.66 -1.66 -2.94
N ALA A 36 -17.09 -2.11 -1.77
CA ALA A 36 -18.37 -1.73 -1.20
C ALA A 36 -18.19 -1.23 0.24
N LEU A 37 -18.99 -0.23 0.60
CA LEU A 37 -19.11 0.31 1.95
C LEU A 37 -20.51 0.03 2.46
N SER A 38 -20.62 -0.65 3.61
CA SER A 38 -21.89 -0.75 4.31
C SER A 38 -22.09 0.49 5.19
N ALA A 39 -23.04 1.34 4.81
CA ALA A 39 -23.34 2.61 5.46
C ALA A 39 -24.75 2.61 6.03
N GLY A 40 -24.88 2.25 7.31
CA GLY A 40 -26.13 2.40 8.06
C GLY A 40 -27.34 1.70 7.44
N GLY A 41 -27.15 0.53 6.82
CA GLY A 41 -28.22 -0.25 6.16
C GLY A 41 -28.27 -0.09 4.63
N GLN A 42 -27.45 0.80 4.05
CA GLN A 42 -27.22 0.87 2.61
C GLN A 42 -25.86 0.27 2.25
N THR A 43 -25.74 -0.27 1.05
CA THR A 43 -24.45 -0.67 0.47
C THR A 43 -24.12 0.31 -0.64
N LEU A 44 -22.95 0.95 -0.55
CA LEU A 44 -22.44 1.89 -1.55
C LEU A 44 -21.25 1.25 -2.28
N HIS A 45 -21.36 1.12 -3.60
CA HIS A 45 -20.27 0.70 -4.47
C HIS A 45 -19.36 1.88 -4.76
N LEU A 46 -18.11 1.73 -4.36
CA LEU A 46 -17.10 2.76 -4.42
C LEU A 46 -16.08 2.45 -5.51
N VAL A 47 -15.62 3.49 -6.20
CA VAL A 47 -14.40 3.46 -7.01
C VAL A 47 -13.51 4.61 -6.55
N LEU A 48 -12.40 4.29 -5.93
CA LEU A 48 -11.36 5.23 -5.54
C LEU A 48 -10.30 5.25 -6.64
N HIS A 49 -10.10 6.42 -7.24
CA HIS A 49 -9.06 6.69 -8.22
C HIS A 49 -7.90 7.34 -7.49
N VAL A 50 -6.69 6.79 -7.61
CA VAL A 50 -5.47 7.36 -7.02
C VAL A 50 -4.44 7.56 -8.12
N LYS A 51 -3.82 8.74 -8.15
CA LYS A 51 -2.78 9.08 -9.13
C LYS A 51 -1.68 9.89 -8.46
N THR A 52 -0.42 9.54 -8.75
CA THR A 52 0.74 10.28 -8.32
C THR A 52 1.41 10.97 -9.50
N GLU A 53 1.55 12.29 -9.44
CA GLU A 53 2.28 13.09 -10.44
C GLU A 53 3.33 13.94 -9.73
N ASN A 54 4.57 13.93 -10.23
CA ASN A 54 5.68 14.71 -9.65
C ASN A 54 5.86 14.50 -8.14
N GLY A 55 5.58 13.29 -7.63
CA GLY A 55 5.66 12.95 -6.21
C GLY A 55 4.47 13.42 -5.36
N GLN A 56 3.46 14.05 -5.96
CA GLN A 56 2.22 14.43 -5.29
C GLN A 56 1.09 13.47 -5.65
N ALA A 57 0.53 12.82 -4.63
CA ALA A 57 -0.64 11.96 -4.79
C ALA A 57 -1.94 12.78 -4.77
N THR A 58 -2.86 12.41 -5.64
CA THR A 58 -4.23 12.94 -5.74
C THR A 58 -5.21 11.79 -5.79
N ALA A 59 -6.46 12.05 -5.40
CA ALA A 59 -7.49 11.02 -5.46
C ALA A 59 -8.89 11.59 -5.72
N VAL A 60 -9.76 10.74 -6.28
CA VAL A 60 -11.20 11.00 -6.43
C VAL A 60 -11.95 9.75 -6.01
N LEU A 61 -12.96 9.90 -5.15
CA LEU A 61 -13.85 8.82 -4.75
C LEU A 61 -15.19 8.97 -5.48
N ASN A 62 -15.54 7.94 -6.25
CA ASN A 62 -16.86 7.83 -6.87
C ASN A 62 -17.73 6.88 -6.04
N SER A 63 -18.95 7.31 -5.73
CA SER A 63 -20.01 6.47 -5.13
C SER A 63 -21.06 6.23 -6.21
N LEU A 64 -21.06 5.02 -6.77
CA LEU A 64 -21.83 4.71 -7.97
C LEU A 64 -23.34 4.74 -7.70
N ASP A 65 -23.78 4.20 -6.57
CA ASP A 65 -25.19 4.15 -6.18
C ASP A 65 -25.76 5.54 -5.84
N GLN A 66 -24.89 6.50 -5.55
CA GLN A 66 -25.28 7.89 -5.26
C GLN A 66 -25.05 8.84 -6.44
N GLY A 67 -24.39 8.37 -7.52
CA GLY A 67 -23.97 9.23 -8.64
C GLY A 67 -23.04 10.37 -8.22
N ALA A 68 -22.26 10.19 -7.15
CA ALA A 68 -21.41 11.22 -6.58
C ALA A 68 -19.94 11.02 -6.96
N SER A 69 -19.23 12.13 -7.18
CA SER A 69 -17.79 12.17 -7.39
C SER A 69 -17.18 13.19 -6.44
N ILE A 70 -16.26 12.75 -5.59
CA ILE A 70 -15.74 13.52 -4.46
C ILE A 70 -14.22 13.59 -4.59
N PRO A 71 -13.66 14.76 -4.97
CA PRO A 71 -12.21 14.93 -4.99
C PRO A 71 -11.63 14.94 -3.58
N ALA A 72 -10.46 14.32 -3.41
CA ALA A 72 -9.72 14.36 -2.16
C ALA A 72 -9.18 15.77 -1.91
N SER A 73 -9.24 16.19 -0.65
CA SER A 73 -8.62 17.42 -0.15
C SER A 73 -7.13 17.21 0.16
N ALA A 74 -6.75 16.00 0.56
CA ALA A 74 -5.36 15.62 0.80
C ALA A 74 -5.18 14.10 0.64
N VAL A 75 -3.99 13.69 0.21
CA VAL A 75 -3.56 12.29 0.17
C VAL A 75 -2.19 12.18 0.82
N LYS A 76 -2.03 11.23 1.73
CA LYS A 76 -0.75 10.89 2.35
C LYS A 76 -0.50 9.39 2.24
N THR A 77 0.71 9.02 1.81
CA THR A 77 1.15 7.62 1.72
C THR A 77 2.40 7.43 2.58
N GLU A 78 2.35 6.50 3.52
CA GLU A 78 3.46 6.24 4.45
C GLU A 78 3.34 4.83 5.04
N GLY A 79 4.46 4.09 5.12
CA GLY A 79 4.52 2.83 5.90
C GLY A 79 3.51 1.73 5.48
N GLY A 80 3.19 1.62 4.20
CA GLY A 80 2.20 0.65 3.69
C GLY A 80 0.74 1.06 3.94
N GLN A 81 0.51 2.31 4.36
CA GLN A 81 -0.81 2.92 4.53
C GLN A 81 -1.00 4.12 3.59
N VAL A 82 -2.23 4.29 3.12
CA VAL A 82 -2.72 5.52 2.48
C VAL A 82 -3.80 6.15 3.36
N SER A 83 -3.73 7.46 3.57
CA SER A 83 -4.75 8.27 4.24
C SER A 83 -5.24 9.33 3.27
N ILE A 84 -6.56 9.44 3.10
CA ILE A 84 -7.20 10.31 2.12
C ILE A 84 -8.32 11.09 2.80
N LEU A 85 -8.23 12.41 2.76
CA LEU A 85 -9.21 13.31 3.36
C LEU A 85 -10.18 13.82 2.30
N PHE A 86 -11.48 13.83 2.61
CA PHE A 86 -12.57 14.33 1.75
C PHE A 86 -13.40 15.37 2.53
N MET A 87 -12.92 16.61 2.61
CA MET A 87 -13.55 17.66 3.42
C MET A 87 -14.98 18.00 2.98
N GLN A 88 -15.30 17.88 1.69
CA GLN A 88 -16.64 18.18 1.13
C GLN A 88 -17.75 17.37 1.81
N VAL A 89 -17.44 16.16 2.28
CA VAL A 89 -18.40 15.27 2.94
C VAL A 89 -18.04 14.98 4.40
N GLY A 90 -16.99 15.64 4.93
CA GLY A 90 -16.46 15.34 6.26
C GLY A 90 -15.99 13.88 6.39
N GLY A 91 -15.45 13.32 5.31
CA GLY A 91 -15.05 11.91 5.22
C GLY A 91 -13.54 11.72 5.24
N GLU A 92 -13.08 10.59 5.77
CA GLU A 92 -11.68 10.16 5.70
C GLU A 92 -11.60 8.67 5.39
N PHE A 93 -10.71 8.29 4.47
CA PHE A 93 -10.35 6.90 4.20
C PHE A 93 -8.92 6.63 4.63
N VAL A 94 -8.72 5.62 5.47
CA VAL A 94 -7.40 5.08 5.80
C VAL A 94 -7.34 3.63 5.34
N GLY A 95 -6.41 3.29 4.46
CA GLY A 95 -6.28 1.96 3.86
C GLY A 95 -4.87 1.39 4.01
N ARG A 96 -4.76 0.11 4.37
CA ARG A 96 -3.50 -0.64 4.35
C ARG A 96 -3.41 -1.47 3.08
N LEU A 97 -2.29 -1.34 2.36
CA LEU A 97 -2.04 -2.10 1.15
C LEU A 97 -1.58 -3.53 1.49
N SER A 98 -2.14 -4.52 0.79
CA SER A 98 -1.69 -5.91 0.86
C SER A 98 -0.30 -6.07 0.25
N ASP A 99 0.43 -7.11 0.67
CA ASP A 99 1.79 -7.38 0.18
C ASP A 99 1.85 -7.60 -1.35
N ASP A 100 0.77 -8.11 -1.94
CA ASP A 100 0.64 -8.30 -3.39
C ASP A 100 0.23 -7.03 -4.15
N GLY A 101 -0.06 -5.93 -3.44
CA GLY A 101 -0.42 -4.64 -4.02
C GLY A 101 -1.81 -4.60 -4.67
N LYS A 102 -2.70 -5.56 -4.37
CA LYS A 102 -4.01 -5.73 -5.02
C LYS A 102 -5.19 -5.33 -4.16
N THR A 103 -5.01 -5.20 -2.85
CA THR A 103 -6.12 -4.93 -1.93
C THR A 103 -5.77 -3.81 -0.96
N LEU A 104 -6.69 -2.88 -0.76
CA LEU A 104 -6.70 -1.93 0.33
C LEU A 104 -7.74 -2.38 1.35
N THR A 105 -7.28 -2.83 2.52
CA THR A 105 -8.16 -3.04 3.67
C THR A 105 -8.24 -1.73 4.42
N GLY A 106 -9.43 -1.14 4.53
CA GLY A 106 -9.55 0.23 5.01
C GLY A 106 -10.61 0.48 6.07
N SER A 107 -10.65 1.76 6.45
CA SER A 107 -11.58 2.35 7.39
C SER A 107 -12.05 3.67 6.80
N TRP A 108 -13.36 3.80 6.58
CA TRP A 108 -14.03 5.04 6.23
C TRP A 108 -14.62 5.68 7.48
N SER A 109 -14.28 6.92 7.78
CA SER A 109 -14.80 7.70 8.91
C SER A 109 -15.64 8.86 8.41
N GLN A 110 -16.91 8.93 8.84
CA GLN A 110 -17.83 10.02 8.52
C GLN A 110 -18.97 10.05 9.56
N GLY A 111 -18.68 10.59 10.75
CA GLY A 111 -19.59 10.53 11.92
C GLY A 111 -19.68 9.13 12.58
N ALA A 112 -19.51 8.08 11.80
CA ALA A 112 -19.26 6.71 12.24
C ALA A 112 -18.10 6.11 11.43
N THR A 113 -17.47 5.06 11.97
CA THR A 113 -16.41 4.31 11.29
C THR A 113 -16.97 3.03 10.69
N MET A 114 -16.69 2.81 9.41
CA MET A 114 -17.21 1.70 8.61
C MET A 114 -16.06 1.09 7.80
N PRO A 115 -15.91 -0.25 7.75
CA PRO A 115 -14.82 -0.89 7.04
C PRO A 115 -15.18 -1.20 5.58
N PRO A 116 -14.50 -0.59 4.59
CA PRO A 116 -14.49 -1.11 3.22
C PRO A 116 -13.23 -1.94 2.95
N THR A 117 -13.37 -2.90 2.03
CA THR A 117 -12.24 -3.53 1.33
C THR A 117 -12.31 -3.13 -0.13
N LEU A 118 -11.24 -2.53 -0.66
CA LEU A 118 -11.14 -2.12 -2.06
C LEU A 118 -10.12 -2.99 -2.78
N THR A 119 -10.46 -3.46 -3.97
CA THR A 119 -9.59 -4.27 -4.84
C THR A 119 -9.18 -3.45 -6.05
N LYS A 120 -7.89 -3.50 -6.40
CA LYS A 120 -7.36 -2.86 -7.61
C LYS A 120 -7.99 -3.51 -8.85
N LYS A 121 -8.46 -2.68 -9.78
CA LYS A 121 -8.97 -3.12 -11.08
C LYS A 121 -7.87 -3.52 -12.05
#